data_AF-A0ABD0MA75-F1
#
_entry.id   AF-A0ABD0MA75-F1
#
_cell.length_a   1.000
_cell.length_b   1.000
_cell.length_c   1.000
_cell.angle_alpha   90.00
_cell.angle_beta   90.00
_cell.angle_gamma   90.00
#
_symmetry.space_group_name_H-M   'P 1'
#
loop_
_entity.id
_entity.type
_entity.pdbx_description
1 polymer ?
#
loop_
_entity_poly.entity_id
_entity_poly.type
_entity_poly.pdbx_seq_one_letter_code
_entity_poly.pdbx_strand_id
1 'polypeptide(L)'
;MVISLKTDDFNFKIIHVYAPNSSLEKLAFFDELSQVTNKYTGNDFILLGDMNTVVDNNLDIISGRPHGKTEVDRLNEFVDTLGLCDVWRSFHEGEKEYTWSKQNPFIARRLDYCFVTETLVESCTSCDIISVPFTDHRAVALDISSGSFVRGPGYWHFNNALLQEKTFVEEMNELLDTLVTAKTGDTYISKQWEMAKIKNKRILY
;
A
#
# COMPACT_ATOMS: atom_id res chain seq x y z
N MET A 1 -17.94 -6.87 0.89
CA MET A 1 -18.99 -5.84 0.64
C MET A 1 -18.44 -4.83 -0.35
N VAL A 2 -19.24 -4.34 -1.30
CA VAL A 2 -18.82 -3.26 -2.23
C VAL A 2 -19.75 -2.07 -2.08
N ILE A 3 -19.19 -0.88 -1.85
CA ILE A 3 -19.90 0.39 -1.75
C ILE A 3 -19.38 1.29 -2.87
N SER A 4 -20.26 2.00 -3.57
CA SER A 4 -19.84 3.05 -4.50
C SER A 4 -19.93 4.41 -3.82
N LEU A 5 -18.84 5.17 -3.81
CA LEU A 5 -18.79 6.53 -3.29
C LEU A 5 -18.67 7.49 -4.47
N LYS A 6 -19.67 8.35 -4.61
CA LYS A 6 -19.69 9.40 -5.62
C LYS A 6 -20.01 10.73 -4.95
N THR A 7 -19.05 11.64 -5.02
CA THR A 7 -19.17 13.05 -4.65
C THR A 7 -18.83 13.90 -5.87
N ASP A 8 -18.85 15.22 -5.74
CA ASP A 8 -18.41 16.11 -6.83
C ASP A 8 -16.92 15.94 -7.14
N ASP A 9 -16.13 15.58 -6.13
CA ASP A 9 -14.68 15.46 -6.25
C ASP A 9 -14.17 14.02 -6.43
N PHE A 10 -14.94 13.04 -5.95
CA PHE A 10 -14.52 11.64 -5.94
C PHE A 10 -15.53 10.72 -6.60
N ASN A 11 -15.02 9.76 -7.37
CA ASN A 11 -15.81 8.67 -7.91
C ASN A 11 -14.99 7.38 -7.83
N PHE A 12 -15.10 6.68 -6.70
CA PHE A 12 -14.41 5.42 -6.47
C PHE A 12 -15.29 4.40 -5.75
N LYS A 13 -14.85 3.15 -5.74
CA LYS A 13 -15.51 2.07 -4.97
C LYS A 13 -14.73 1.76 -3.71
N ILE A 14 -15.43 1.33 -2.68
CA ILE A 14 -14.84 0.75 -1.48
C ILE A 14 -15.20 -0.73 -1.49
N ILE A 15 -14.19 -1.59 -1.51
CA ILE A 15 -14.30 -3.03 -1.47
C ILE A 15 -13.78 -3.46 -0.10
N HIS A 16 -14.69 -3.83 0.80
CA HIS A 16 -14.34 -4.36 2.12
C HIS A 16 -14.22 -5.89 2.05
N VAL A 17 -13.10 -6.41 2.53
CA VAL A 17 -12.78 -7.85 2.56
C VAL A 17 -12.46 -8.36 3.95
N TYR A 18 -12.69 -9.65 4.15
CA TYR A 18 -12.23 -10.42 5.30
C TYR A 18 -11.81 -11.79 4.76
N ALA A 19 -10.51 -12.00 4.62
CA ALA A 19 -9.96 -13.25 4.10
C ALA A 19 -10.02 -14.34 5.18
N PRO A 20 -10.16 -15.62 4.79
CA PRO A 20 -10.19 -16.73 5.74
C PRO A 20 -8.83 -16.95 6.41
N ASN A 21 -8.82 -17.67 7.54
CA ASN A 21 -7.59 -18.00 8.26
C ASN A 21 -6.87 -19.23 7.68
N SER A 22 -7.61 -20.17 7.08
CA SER A 22 -7.07 -21.40 6.50
C SER A 22 -6.29 -21.13 5.22
N SER A 23 -5.07 -21.66 5.11
CA SER A 23 -4.22 -21.45 3.93
C SER A 23 -4.88 -21.90 2.62
N LEU A 24 -5.60 -23.04 2.63
CA LEU A 24 -6.28 -23.53 1.42
C LEU A 24 -7.43 -22.60 1.02
N GLU A 25 -8.22 -22.14 2.00
CA GLU A 25 -9.34 -21.23 1.75
C GLU A 25 -8.85 -19.86 1.29
N LYS A 26 -7.69 -19.38 1.78
CA LYS A 26 -7.10 -18.10 1.34
C LYS A 26 -6.76 -18.11 -0.14
N LEU A 27 -6.16 -19.20 -0.64
CA LEU A 27 -5.81 -19.29 -2.05
C LEU A 27 -7.06 -19.20 -2.95
N ALA A 28 -8.12 -19.95 -2.60
CA ALA A 28 -9.39 -19.88 -3.31
C ALA A 28 -10.06 -18.50 -3.17
N PHE A 29 -9.95 -17.88 -1.99
CA PHE A 29 -10.48 -16.55 -1.72
C PHE A 29 -9.83 -15.48 -2.60
N PHE A 30 -8.50 -15.47 -2.74
CA PHE A 30 -7.81 -14.49 -3.59
C PHE A 30 -8.11 -14.72 -5.08
N ASP A 31 -8.32 -15.98 -5.52
CA ASP A 31 -8.80 -16.28 -6.86
C ASP A 31 -10.20 -15.70 -7.13
N GLU A 32 -11.14 -15.89 -6.20
CA GLU A 32 -12.48 -15.33 -6.30
C GLU A 32 -12.46 -13.81 -6.22
N LEU A 33 -11.69 -13.24 -5.30
CA LEU A 33 -11.55 -11.80 -5.14
C LEU A 33 -11.01 -11.17 -6.43
N SER A 34 -10.03 -11.80 -7.09
CA SER A 34 -9.53 -11.37 -8.41
C SER A 34 -10.65 -11.32 -9.45
N GLN A 35 -11.51 -12.34 -9.51
CA GLN A 35 -12.64 -12.36 -10.45
C GLN A 35 -13.67 -11.26 -10.16
N VAL A 36 -13.90 -10.95 -8.87
CA VAL A 36 -14.80 -9.87 -8.46
C VAL A 36 -14.21 -8.51 -8.82
N THR A 37 -12.92 -8.28 -8.52
CA THR A 37 -12.25 -7.01 -8.77
C THR A 37 -12.01 -6.74 -10.25
N ASN A 38 -11.84 -7.76 -11.09
CA ASN A 38 -11.72 -7.63 -12.55
C ASN A 38 -12.91 -6.90 -13.20
N LYS A 39 -14.09 -6.89 -12.56
CA LYS A 39 -15.25 -6.11 -13.04
C LYS A 39 -15.08 -4.61 -12.89
N TYR A 40 -14.10 -4.19 -12.08
CA TYR A 40 -13.78 -2.81 -11.79
C TYR A 40 -12.49 -2.34 -12.44
N THR A 41 -11.86 -3.17 -13.30
CA THR A 41 -10.70 -2.76 -14.09
C THR A 41 -10.98 -1.44 -14.81
N GLY A 42 -10.06 -0.48 -14.68
CA GLY A 42 -10.21 0.88 -15.21
C GLY A 42 -11.09 1.84 -14.39
N ASN A 43 -11.57 1.43 -13.21
CA ASN A 43 -12.24 2.29 -12.25
C ASN A 43 -11.38 2.44 -11.00
N ASP A 44 -11.48 3.59 -10.34
CA ASP A 44 -10.81 3.82 -9.07
C ASP A 44 -11.50 3.05 -7.95
N PHE A 45 -10.72 2.39 -7.10
CA PHE A 45 -11.25 1.76 -5.90
C PHE A 45 -10.22 1.65 -4.77
N ILE A 46 -10.78 1.55 -3.57
CA ILE A 46 -10.09 1.25 -2.32
C ILE A 46 -10.48 -0.17 -1.94
N LEU A 47 -9.50 -1.04 -1.79
CA LEU A 47 -9.67 -2.36 -1.20
C LEU A 47 -9.16 -2.32 0.23
N LEU A 48 -10.03 -2.58 1.20
CA LEU A 48 -9.66 -2.50 2.62
C LEU A 48 -10.18 -3.68 3.43
N GLY A 49 -9.49 -3.98 4.52
CA GLY A 49 -9.90 -4.99 5.50
C GLY A 49 -8.79 -5.98 5.82
N ASP A 50 -9.18 -7.07 6.50
CA ASP A 50 -8.29 -8.11 6.99
C ASP A 50 -7.97 -9.12 5.88
N MET A 51 -6.70 -9.19 5.47
CA MET A 51 -6.21 -10.13 4.47
C MET A 51 -5.78 -11.47 5.08
N ASN A 52 -5.76 -11.59 6.42
CA ASN A 52 -5.25 -12.72 7.19
C ASN A 52 -3.88 -13.23 6.70
N THR A 53 -3.13 -12.36 6.02
CA THR A 53 -1.90 -12.62 5.29
C THR A 53 -1.05 -11.36 5.30
N VAL A 54 0.25 -11.52 5.56
CA VAL A 54 1.21 -10.41 5.47
C VAL A 54 1.66 -10.20 4.04
N VAL A 55 1.96 -8.94 3.66
CA VAL A 55 2.58 -8.60 2.37
C VAL A 55 4.08 -8.91 2.38
N ASP A 56 4.77 -8.61 3.50
CA ASP A 56 6.18 -8.91 3.69
C ASP A 56 6.46 -9.55 5.07
N ASN A 57 6.95 -10.79 5.07
CA ASN A 57 7.32 -11.51 6.30
C ASN A 57 8.38 -10.82 7.16
N ASN A 58 9.24 -9.96 6.59
CA ASN A 58 10.29 -9.26 7.30
C ASN A 58 9.79 -7.95 7.93
N LEU A 59 8.88 -7.25 7.26
CA LEU A 59 8.41 -5.92 7.69
C LEU A 59 7.09 -5.97 8.45
N ASP A 60 6.22 -6.93 8.15
CA ASP A 60 4.85 -6.98 8.65
C ASP A 60 4.65 -8.03 9.76
N ILE A 61 5.72 -8.73 10.15
CA ILE A 61 5.73 -9.64 11.31
C ILE A 61 6.67 -9.08 12.38
N ILE A 62 6.11 -8.78 13.55
CA ILE A 62 6.88 -8.38 14.74
C ILE A 62 7.35 -9.62 15.50
N SER A 63 6.50 -10.64 15.59
CA SER A 63 6.78 -11.87 16.33
C SER A 63 5.94 -13.03 15.82
N GLY A 64 6.44 -14.25 16.06
CA GLY A 64 5.82 -15.49 15.59
C GLY A 64 6.49 -16.06 14.35
N ARG A 65 5.88 -17.10 13.77
CA ARG A 65 6.39 -17.76 12.56
C ARG A 65 6.00 -16.97 11.30
N PRO A 66 6.84 -16.99 10.25
CA PRO A 66 6.51 -16.44 8.95
C PRO A 66 5.28 -17.13 8.36
N HIS A 67 4.54 -16.41 7.54
CA HIS A 67 3.48 -16.97 6.70
C HIS A 67 4.07 -17.78 5.56
N GLY A 68 3.29 -18.74 5.04
CA GLY A 68 3.72 -19.58 3.94
C GLY A 68 4.00 -18.76 2.70
N LYS A 69 5.11 -19.05 2.00
CA LYS A 69 5.53 -18.32 0.80
C LYS A 69 4.40 -18.23 -0.24
N THR A 70 3.67 -19.32 -0.47
CA THR A 70 2.56 -19.37 -1.43
C THR A 70 1.42 -18.41 -1.10
N GLU A 71 1.08 -18.23 0.18
CA GLU A 71 0.02 -17.30 0.59
C GLU A 71 0.45 -15.85 0.36
N VAL A 72 1.69 -15.53 0.75
CA VAL A 72 2.27 -14.20 0.59
C VAL A 72 2.43 -13.85 -0.90
N ASP A 73 3.01 -14.75 -1.68
CA ASP A 73 3.17 -14.57 -3.13
C ASP A 73 1.81 -14.38 -3.81
N ARG A 74 0.77 -15.10 -3.38
CA ARG A 74 -0.58 -14.97 -3.95
C ARG A 74 -1.24 -13.62 -3.65
N LEU A 75 -1.13 -13.13 -2.41
CA LEU A 75 -1.62 -11.79 -2.07
C LEU A 75 -0.86 -10.73 -2.88
N ASN A 76 0.46 -10.85 -2.98
CA ASN A 76 1.28 -9.91 -3.73
C ASN A 76 0.97 -9.93 -5.22
N GLU A 77 0.77 -11.10 -5.83
CA GLU A 77 0.35 -11.23 -7.23
C GLU A 77 -1.01 -10.56 -7.49
N PHE A 78 -1.96 -10.74 -6.58
CA PHE A 78 -3.27 -10.09 -6.64
C PHE A 78 -3.16 -8.56 -6.56
N VAL A 79 -2.37 -8.05 -5.61
CA VAL A 79 -2.12 -6.60 -5.44
C VAL A 79 -1.37 -6.04 -6.66
N ASP A 80 -0.40 -6.76 -7.20
CA ASP A 80 0.40 -6.36 -8.36
C ASP A 80 -0.42 -6.33 -9.65
N THR A 81 -1.21 -7.37 -9.90
CA THR A 81 -2.03 -7.50 -11.11
C THR A 81 -3.08 -6.40 -11.22
N LEU A 82 -3.59 -5.92 -10.08
CA LEU A 82 -4.58 -4.84 -10.03
C LEU A 82 -3.95 -3.44 -9.91
N GLY A 83 -2.62 -3.33 -9.92
CA GLY A 83 -1.93 -2.04 -9.77
C GLY A 83 -2.25 -1.36 -8.45
N LEU A 84 -2.45 -2.14 -7.38
CA LEU A 84 -2.81 -1.62 -6.08
C LEU A 84 -1.57 -1.22 -5.27
N CYS A 85 -1.72 -0.12 -4.53
CA CYS A 85 -0.69 0.45 -3.67
C CYS A 85 -1.10 0.32 -2.20
N ASP A 86 -0.19 -0.20 -1.37
CA ASP A 86 -0.33 -0.20 0.09
C ASP A 86 -0.13 1.22 0.62
N VAL A 87 -1.21 1.87 1.04
CA VAL A 87 -1.14 3.28 1.44
C VAL A 87 -0.32 3.43 2.72
N TRP A 88 -0.53 2.57 3.72
CA TRP A 88 0.22 2.66 4.99
C TRP A 88 1.72 2.53 4.74
N ARG A 89 2.14 1.53 3.96
CA ARG A 89 3.55 1.33 3.62
C ARG A 89 4.16 2.51 2.86
N SER A 90 3.36 3.22 2.06
CA SER A 90 3.79 4.41 1.31
C SER A 90 4.08 5.62 2.21
N PHE A 91 3.43 5.72 3.37
CA PHE A 91 3.71 6.74 4.38
C PHE A 91 4.77 6.31 5.40
N HIS A 92 4.90 5.00 5.65
CA HIS A 92 5.69 4.40 6.73
C HIS A 92 6.73 3.41 6.18
N GLU A 93 7.63 3.90 5.33
CA GLU A 93 8.62 3.05 4.67
C GLU A 93 9.62 2.47 5.68
N GLY A 94 9.80 1.14 5.63
CA GLY A 94 10.71 0.43 6.53
C GLY A 94 10.23 0.34 7.99
N GLU A 95 9.20 1.08 8.37
CA GLU A 95 8.62 1.02 9.72
C GLU A 95 7.91 -0.32 9.96
N LYS A 96 7.93 -0.79 11.21
CA LYS A 96 7.27 -2.02 11.61
C LYS A 96 6.18 -1.71 12.62
N GLU A 97 4.95 -1.94 12.20
CA GLU A 97 3.77 -1.87 13.05
C GLU A 97 2.84 -3.05 12.75
N TYR A 98 1.91 -3.33 13.66
CA TYR A 98 0.99 -4.45 13.54
C TYR A 98 -0.44 -3.96 13.71
N THR A 99 -1.36 -4.62 13.01
CA THR A 99 -2.80 -4.39 13.17
C THR A 99 -3.40 -5.46 14.05
N TRP A 100 -2.93 -6.70 14.00
CA TRP A 100 -3.40 -7.79 14.84
C TRP A 100 -2.35 -8.22 15.87
N SER A 101 -2.77 -8.51 17.10
CA SER A 101 -1.91 -9.17 18.07
C SER A 101 -2.67 -10.09 19.00
N LYS A 102 -1.99 -11.15 19.46
CA LYS A 102 -2.45 -11.95 20.59
C LYS A 102 -1.40 -12.01 21.69
N GLN A 103 -1.87 -12.27 22.90
CA GLN A 103 -1.02 -12.46 24.08
C GLN A 103 -0.75 -13.94 24.33
N ASN A 104 0.38 -14.25 24.97
CA ASN A 104 0.74 -15.57 25.47
C ASN A 104 0.73 -16.74 24.44
N PRO A 105 1.78 -16.88 23.59
CA PRO A 105 2.91 -15.96 23.42
C PRO A 105 2.49 -14.69 22.68
N PHE A 106 3.25 -13.61 22.86
CA PHE A 106 3.06 -12.40 22.05
C PHE A 106 3.34 -12.73 20.59
N ILE A 107 2.31 -12.60 19.75
CA ILE A 107 2.38 -12.69 18.30
C ILE A 107 1.71 -11.43 17.76
N ALA A 108 2.39 -10.70 16.87
CA ALA A 108 1.89 -9.45 16.32
C ALA A 108 2.25 -9.34 14.84
N ARG A 109 1.25 -8.96 14.02
CA ARG A 109 1.31 -8.96 12.55
C ARG A 109 0.47 -7.83 11.96
N ARG A 110 0.88 -7.29 10.81
CA ARG A 110 0.06 -6.38 10.00
C ARG A 110 -0.78 -7.20 9.04
N LEU A 111 -2.07 -7.36 9.34
CA LEU A 111 -3.02 -8.17 8.58
C LEU A 111 -4.12 -7.33 7.91
N ASP A 112 -4.32 -6.10 8.41
CA ASP A 112 -5.33 -5.18 7.90
C ASP A 112 -4.65 -4.14 7.02
N TYR A 113 -5.25 -3.89 5.86
CA TYR A 113 -4.67 -3.04 4.82
C TYR A 113 -5.72 -2.08 4.27
N CYS A 114 -5.25 -0.92 3.80
CA CYS A 114 -5.95 -0.07 2.86
C CYS A 114 -5.10 -0.01 1.59
N PHE A 115 -5.53 -0.75 0.57
CA PHE A 115 -4.96 -0.70 -0.77
C PHE A 115 -5.79 0.24 -1.64
N VAL A 116 -5.14 1.02 -2.50
CA VAL A 116 -5.81 1.92 -3.45
C VAL A 116 -5.29 1.71 -4.85
N THR A 117 -6.12 1.99 -5.85
CA THR A 117 -5.64 2.13 -7.23
C THR A 117 -4.62 3.26 -7.32
N GLU A 118 -3.62 3.09 -8.19
CA GLU A 118 -2.52 4.04 -8.37
C GLU A 118 -2.97 5.50 -8.54
N THR A 119 -4.08 5.72 -9.26
CA THR A 119 -4.73 7.01 -9.49
C THR A 119 -5.20 7.73 -8.22
N LEU A 120 -5.52 6.99 -7.14
CA LEU A 120 -6.00 7.54 -5.87
C LEU A 120 -4.86 7.84 -4.89
N VAL A 121 -3.63 7.39 -5.16
CA VAL A 121 -2.50 7.54 -4.23
C VAL A 121 -2.25 9.02 -3.90
N GLU A 122 -2.28 9.92 -4.90
CA GLU A 122 -2.06 11.35 -4.68
C GLU A 122 -3.18 12.02 -3.86
N SER A 123 -4.36 11.41 -3.77
CA SER A 123 -5.47 11.91 -2.95
C SER A 123 -5.39 11.46 -1.48
N CYS A 124 -4.55 10.46 -1.18
CA CYS A 124 -4.35 9.98 0.18
C CYS A 124 -3.45 10.95 0.94
N THR A 125 -3.90 11.45 2.09
CA THR A 125 -3.17 12.47 2.88
C THR A 125 -2.48 11.90 4.11
N SER A 126 -3.01 10.82 4.68
CA SER A 126 -2.45 10.08 5.81
C SER A 126 -2.97 8.64 5.80
N CYS A 127 -2.25 7.73 6.45
CA CYS A 127 -2.73 6.38 6.69
C CYS A 127 -2.08 5.85 7.96
N ASP A 128 -2.83 5.74 9.05
CA ASP A 128 -2.31 5.44 10.39
C ASP A 128 -2.92 4.16 10.97
N ILE A 129 -2.18 3.47 11.83
CA ILE A 129 -2.71 2.34 12.60
C ILE A 129 -3.10 2.81 14.01
N ILE A 130 -4.40 2.88 14.27
CA ILE A 130 -4.94 3.40 15.53
C ILE A 130 -5.44 2.27 16.44
N SER A 131 -5.14 2.38 17.74
CA SER A 131 -5.63 1.41 18.72
C SER A 131 -7.14 1.53 18.92
N VAL A 132 -7.83 0.39 18.90
CA VAL A 132 -9.27 0.30 19.14
C VAL A 132 -9.51 -0.59 20.36
N PRO A 133 -10.32 -0.18 21.34
CA PRO A 133 -10.56 -0.99 22.54
C PRO A 133 -11.42 -2.22 22.22
N PHE A 134 -11.28 -3.27 23.04
CA PHE A 134 -12.09 -4.49 23.02
C PHE A 134 -11.96 -5.36 21.75
N THR A 135 -10.86 -5.23 21.01
CA THR A 135 -10.49 -6.09 19.89
C THR A 135 -9.01 -6.43 19.95
N ASP A 136 -8.62 -7.56 19.36
CA ASP A 136 -7.25 -7.95 19.08
C ASP A 136 -6.67 -7.26 17.83
N HIS A 137 -7.50 -6.49 17.12
CA HIS A 137 -7.12 -5.66 15.99
C HIS A 137 -6.98 -4.17 16.36
N ARG A 138 -6.16 -3.47 15.58
CA ARG A 138 -6.04 -2.01 15.48
C ARG A 138 -6.61 -1.61 14.13
N ALA A 139 -7.27 -0.46 14.07
CA ALA A 139 -7.86 0.00 12.82
C ALA A 139 -6.81 0.68 11.95
N VAL A 140 -6.93 0.51 10.63
CA VAL A 140 -6.22 1.31 9.64
C VAL A 140 -7.11 2.49 9.28
N ALA A 141 -6.67 3.70 9.59
CA ALA A 141 -7.38 4.94 9.32
C ALA A 141 -6.74 5.65 8.13
N LEU A 142 -7.49 5.81 7.04
CA LEU A 142 -7.05 6.46 5.81
C LEU A 142 -7.80 7.78 5.64
N ASP A 143 -7.07 8.89 5.56
CA ASP A 143 -7.65 10.17 5.15
C ASP A 143 -7.41 10.40 3.65
N ILE A 144 -8.48 10.79 2.96
CA ILE A 144 -8.46 11.12 1.55
C ILE A 144 -9.02 12.52 1.40
N SER A 145 -8.30 13.37 0.68
CA SER A 145 -8.74 14.73 0.40
C SER A 145 -8.79 14.95 -1.09
N SER A 146 -9.89 15.55 -1.55
CA SER A 146 -10.00 16.12 -2.89
C SER A 146 -9.22 17.42 -3.03
N GLY A 147 -8.57 17.82 -1.94
CA GLY A 147 -7.94 19.10 -1.73
C GLY A 147 -7.16 19.49 -2.97
N SER A 148 -7.58 20.61 -3.55
CA SER A 148 -6.83 21.33 -4.55
C SER A 148 -5.38 21.41 -4.08
N PHE A 149 -4.51 20.57 -4.62
CA PHE A 149 -3.17 21.02 -4.88
C PHE A 149 -3.37 22.35 -5.58
N VAL A 150 -2.84 23.44 -5.03
CA VAL A 150 -2.68 24.64 -5.84
C VAL A 150 -1.79 24.14 -6.98
N ARG A 151 -2.41 23.81 -8.12
CA ARG A 151 -1.70 23.61 -9.36
C ARG A 151 -1.03 24.96 -9.57
N GLY A 152 0.26 25.02 -9.22
CA GLY A 152 1.17 25.88 -9.95
C GLY A 152 0.96 25.63 -11.45
N PRO A 153 1.21 26.62 -12.31
CA PRO A 153 0.77 26.58 -13.69
C PRO A 153 1.54 25.49 -14.47
N GLY A 154 1.02 24.25 -14.48
CA GLY A 154 1.46 23.20 -15.40
C GLY A 154 1.78 21.84 -14.79
N TYR A 155 2.14 20.93 -15.70
CA TYR A 155 2.70 19.61 -15.41
C TYR A 155 3.88 19.72 -14.45
N TRP A 156 4.06 18.70 -13.59
CA TRP A 156 5.29 18.58 -12.81
C TRP A 156 6.48 18.60 -13.78
N HIS A 157 7.27 19.66 -13.71
CA HIS A 157 8.52 19.78 -14.43
C HIS A 157 9.62 19.72 -13.38
N PHE A 158 10.46 18.71 -13.49
CA PHE A 158 11.58 18.54 -12.58
C PHE A 158 12.46 19.80 -12.60
N ASN A 159 12.79 20.32 -11.41
CA ASN A 159 13.69 21.47 -11.33
C ASN A 159 15.11 21.00 -11.68
N ASN A 160 15.50 21.18 -12.94
CA ASN A 160 16.81 20.77 -13.45
C ASN A 160 17.99 21.42 -12.69
N ALA A 161 17.77 22.51 -11.93
CA ALA A 161 18.80 23.08 -11.06
C ALA A 161 19.24 22.10 -9.96
N LEU A 162 18.37 21.19 -9.52
CA LEU A 162 18.69 20.16 -8.54
C LEU A 162 19.73 19.17 -9.05
N LEU A 163 19.88 19.00 -10.38
CA LEU A 163 20.96 18.19 -10.95
C LEU A 163 22.34 18.80 -10.73
N GLN A 164 22.40 20.06 -10.33
CA GLN A 164 23.65 20.74 -9.97
C GLN A 164 23.90 20.70 -8.45
N GLU A 165 22.89 20.35 -7.65
CA GLU A 165 23.02 20.22 -6.20
C GLU A 165 23.62 18.86 -5.86
N LYS A 166 24.88 18.88 -5.41
CA LYS A 166 25.65 17.67 -5.16
C LYS A 166 24.96 16.72 -4.19
N THR A 167 24.42 17.26 -3.09
CA THR A 167 23.72 16.48 -2.07
C THR A 167 22.48 15.80 -2.64
N PHE A 168 21.68 16.52 -3.44
CA PHE A 168 20.50 15.94 -4.08
C PHE A 168 20.88 14.80 -5.04
N VAL A 169 21.93 15.01 -5.85
CA VAL A 169 22.40 13.99 -6.80
C VAL A 169 22.94 12.75 -6.05
N GLU A 170 23.65 12.94 -4.94
CA GLU A 170 24.13 11.85 -4.09
C GLU A 170 22.95 11.05 -3.50
N GLU A 171 21.99 11.72 -2.86
CA GLU A 171 20.79 11.08 -2.30
C GLU A 171 19.95 10.36 -3.36
N MET A 172 19.82 10.96 -4.55
CA MET A 172 19.11 10.34 -5.67
C MET A 172 19.81 9.11 -6.21
N ASN A 173 21.14 9.14 -6.31
CA ASN A 173 21.89 7.98 -6.76
C ASN A 173 21.84 6.86 -5.71
N GLU A 174 21.93 7.17 -4.42
CA GLU A 174 21.76 6.18 -3.34
C GLU A 174 20.36 5.55 -3.37
N LEU A 175 19.32 6.37 -3.57
CA LEU A 175 17.96 5.88 -3.73
C LEU A 175 17.88 4.96 -4.94
N LEU A 176 18.31 5.40 -6.13
CA LEU A 176 18.29 4.61 -7.36
C LEU A 176 19.06 3.29 -7.24
N ASP A 177 20.26 3.32 -6.64
CA ASP A 177 21.07 2.13 -6.41
C ASP A 177 20.34 1.15 -5.49
N THR A 178 19.70 1.64 -4.43
CA THR A 178 18.88 0.83 -3.52
C THR A 178 17.72 0.19 -4.27
N LEU A 179 17.04 0.93 -5.14
CA LEU A 179 15.89 0.41 -5.90
C LEU A 179 16.32 -0.64 -6.94
N VAL A 180 17.44 -0.40 -7.63
CA VAL A 180 17.97 -1.32 -8.66
C VAL A 180 18.55 -2.60 -8.03
N THR A 181 19.19 -2.50 -6.86
CA THR A 181 19.75 -3.68 -6.16
C THR A 181 18.70 -4.51 -5.44
N ALA A 182 17.51 -3.98 -5.16
CA ALA A 182 16.42 -4.69 -4.50
C ALA A 182 15.78 -5.84 -5.33
N LYS A 183 16.21 -6.08 -6.58
CA LYS A 183 15.81 -7.17 -7.50
C LYS A 183 14.63 -8.05 -7.06
N THR A 184 13.41 -7.66 -7.46
CA THR A 184 12.25 -8.56 -7.52
C THR A 184 11.32 -8.20 -8.69
N GLY A 185 11.68 -8.55 -9.94
CA GLY A 185 10.78 -8.48 -11.09
C GLY A 185 10.43 -7.07 -11.62
N ASP A 186 10.02 -7.00 -12.89
CA ASP A 186 9.77 -5.73 -13.60
C ASP A 186 8.62 -4.91 -12.99
N THR A 187 7.62 -5.58 -12.40
CA THR A 187 6.46 -4.94 -11.71
C THR A 187 6.87 -4.16 -10.47
N TYR A 188 7.92 -4.59 -9.77
CA TYR A 188 8.38 -3.96 -8.53
C TYR A 188 9.19 -2.69 -8.79
N ILE A 189 9.94 -2.64 -9.89
CA ILE A 189 10.70 -1.44 -10.30
C ILE A 189 9.77 -0.28 -10.61
N SER A 190 8.63 -0.53 -11.27
CA SER A 190 7.62 0.51 -11.54
C SER A 190 7.05 1.07 -10.24
N LYS A 191 6.68 0.22 -9.29
CA LYS A 191 6.16 0.65 -7.97
C LYS A 191 7.19 1.42 -7.16
N GLN A 192 8.43 0.96 -7.18
CA GLN A 192 9.55 1.63 -6.53
C GLN A 192 9.86 3.00 -7.14
N TRP A 193 9.76 3.12 -8.46
CA TRP A 193 9.91 4.39 -9.16
C TRP A 193 8.78 5.39 -8.81
N GLU A 194 7.54 4.94 -8.70
CA GLU A 194 6.44 5.80 -8.25
C GLU A 194 6.63 6.24 -6.79
N MET A 195 7.04 5.33 -5.89
CA MET A 195 7.38 5.71 -4.51
C MET A 195 8.54 6.72 -4.46
N ALA A 196 9.55 6.56 -5.32
CA ALA A 196 10.65 7.52 -5.44
C ALA A 196 10.18 8.90 -5.91
N LYS A 197 9.23 8.98 -6.85
CA LYS A 197 8.62 10.25 -7.26
C LYS A 197 7.85 10.91 -6.11
N ILE A 198 7.14 10.13 -5.31
CA ILE A 198 6.41 10.63 -4.13
C ILE A 198 7.41 11.21 -3.10
N LYS A 199 8.50 10.49 -2.81
CA LYS A 199 9.59 11.01 -1.96
C LYS A 199 10.19 12.30 -2.49
N ASN A 200 10.50 12.35 -3.78
CA ASN A 200 11.08 13.54 -4.41
C ASN A 200 10.16 14.76 -4.40
N LYS A 201 8.85 14.55 -4.54
CA LYS A 201 7.88 15.64 -4.41
C LYS A 201 7.85 16.21 -2.98
N ARG A 202 8.16 15.41 -1.94
CA ARG A 202 8.22 15.85 -0.54
C ARG A 202 9.52 16.55 -0.15
N ILE A 203 10.65 16.24 -0.80
CA ILE A 203 11.94 16.92 -0.57
C ILE A 203 11.91 18.39 -1.07
N LEU A 204 10.96 18.72 -1.95
CA LEU A 204 10.87 20.02 -2.62
C LEU A 204 9.89 21.01 -1.97
N TYR A 205 9.36 20.69 -0.79
CA TYR A 205 8.53 21.58 0.02
C TYR A 205 8.96 21.57 1.49
#